data_AF-A0A955UC55-F1
#
_entry.id   AF-A0A955UC55-F1
#
_cell.length_a   1.000
_cell.length_b   1.000
_cell.length_c   1.000
_cell.angle_alpha   90.00
_cell.angle_beta   90.00
_cell.angle_gamma   90.00
#
_symmetry.space_group_name_H-M   'P 1'
#
loop_
_entity.id
_entity.type
_entity.pdbx_description
1 polymer ?
#
loop_
_entity_poly.entity_id
_entity_poly.type
_entity_poly.pdbx_seq_one_letter_code
_entity_poly.pdbx_strand_id
1 'polypeptide(L)' 'MPPSQQLKLNVCDCSRIHLTYGSVTLHFEKEEFLAYAMQMGRMAAHISNSGGFRRAPSLTDAGNTNCH' A
#
# COMPACT_ATOMS: atom_id res chain seq x y z
N MET A 1 -19.05 -4.81 13.37
CA MET A 1 -17.86 -3.99 13.08
C MET A 1 -17.73 -3.90 11.57
N PRO A 2 -17.56 -2.70 10.97
CA PRO A 2 -17.22 -2.64 9.55
C PRO A 2 -15.90 -3.41 9.36
N PRO A 3 -15.73 -4.22 8.30
CA PRO A 3 -14.47 -4.90 8.08
C PRO A 3 -13.40 -3.82 7.96
N SER A 4 -12.44 -3.82 8.86
CA SER A 4 -11.24 -3.01 8.71
C SER A 4 -10.65 -3.38 7.35
N GLN A 5 -10.69 -2.46 6.39
CA GLN A 5 -10.08 -2.63 5.07
C GLN A 5 -8.56 -2.65 5.25
N GLN A 6 -8.06 -3.73 5.81
CA GLN A 6 -6.66 -3.92 6.08
C GLN A 6 -5.98 -4.34 4.78
N LEU A 7 -4.99 -3.56 4.36
CA LEU A 7 -4.13 -3.93 3.26
C LEU A 7 -3.36 -5.19 3.67
N LYS A 8 -3.51 -6.27 2.89
CA LYS A 8 -2.83 -7.55 3.15
C LYS A 8 -1.87 -7.85 2.01
N LEU A 9 -0.59 -8.03 2.34
CA LEU A 9 0.44 -8.47 1.41
C LEU A 9 0.81 -9.92 1.74
N ASN A 10 0.62 -10.84 0.79
CA ASN A 10 0.96 -12.25 0.95
C ASN A 10 1.92 -12.70 -0.14
N VAL A 11 2.90 -13.52 0.24
CA VAL A 11 3.69 -14.32 -0.70
C VAL A 11 3.07 -15.71 -0.72
N CYS A 12 2.63 -16.17 -1.88
CA CYS A 12 2.00 -17.48 -2.03
C CYS A 12 3.03 -18.53 -2.48
N ASP A 13 2.75 -19.80 -2.17
CA ASP A 13 3.59 -20.95 -2.57
C ASP A 13 3.71 -21.10 -4.10
N CYS A 14 2.80 -20.47 -4.85
CA CYS A 14 2.88 -20.35 -6.31
C CYS A 14 3.90 -19.29 -6.79
N SER A 15 4.79 -18.82 -5.92
CA SER A 15 5.83 -17.79 -6.19
C SER A 15 5.29 -16.40 -6.53
N ARG A 16 3.98 -16.20 -6.49
CA ARG A 16 3.31 -14.92 -6.76
C ARG A 16 3.10 -14.12 -5.49
N ILE A 17 2.99 -12.80 -5.69
CA ILE A 17 2.76 -11.84 -4.61
C ILE A 17 1.37 -11.25 -4.77
N HIS A 18 0.56 -11.33 -3.73
CA HIS A 18 -0.81 -10.84 -3.73
C HIS A 18 -0.95 -9.64 -2.79
N LEU A 19 -1.49 -8.55 -3.32
CA LEU A 19 -1.87 -7.36 -2.55
C LEU A 19 -3.39 -7.23 -2.53
N THR A 20 -4.00 -7.44 -1.38
CA THR A 20 -5.46 -7.36 -1.20
C THR A 20 -5.84 -6.10 -0.44
N TYR A 21 -6.80 -5.35 -0.98
CA TYR A 21 -7.45 -4.21 -0.32
C TYR A 21 -8.97 -4.30 -0.51
N GLY A 22 -9.69 -4.57 0.59
CA GLY A 22 -11.13 -4.80 0.53
C GLY A 22 -11.49 -6.00 -0.37
N SER A 23 -12.28 -5.76 -1.41
CA SER A 23 -12.68 -6.76 -2.40
C SER A 23 -11.72 -6.90 -3.59
N VAL A 24 -10.70 -6.04 -3.68
CA VAL A 24 -9.75 -6.03 -4.80
C VAL A 24 -8.48 -6.77 -4.39
N THR A 25 -8.04 -7.72 -5.22
CA THR A 25 -6.74 -8.36 -5.09
C THR A 25 -5.93 -8.14 -6.37
N LEU A 26 -4.75 -7.55 -6.22
CA LEU A 26 -3.76 -7.45 -7.28
C LEU A 26 -2.83 -8.66 -7.20
N HIS A 27 -2.65 -9.31 -8.34
CA HIS A 27 -1.74 -10.43 -8.51
C HIS A 27 -0.50 -9.94 -9.24
N PHE A 28 0.67 -10.27 -8.68
CA PHE A 28 1.94 -9.93 -9.27
C PHE A 28 2.79 -11.19 -9.43
N GLU A 29 3.42 -11.33 -10.59
CA GLU A 29 4.67 -12.08 -10.66
C GLU A 29 5.76 -11.32 -9.88
N LYS A 30 6.85 -12.01 -9.52
CA LYS A 30 7.91 -11.45 -8.67
C LYS A 30 8.51 -10.16 -9.26
N GLU A 31 8.81 -10.17 -10.55
CA GLU A 31 9.43 -9.05 -11.25
C GLU A 31 8.48 -7.85 -11.34
N GLU A 32 7.18 -8.11 -11.55
CA GLU A 32 6.13 -7.08 -11.59
C GLU A 32 5.97 -6.40 -10.23
N PHE A 33 5.99 -7.17 -9.14
CA PHE A 33 5.93 -6.63 -7.79
C PHE A 33 7.14 -5.74 -7.49
N LEU A 34 8.35 -6.16 -7.87
CA LEU A 34 9.55 -5.35 -7.66
C LEU A 34 9.49 -4.03 -8.42
N ALA A 35 9.04 -4.05 -9.68
CA ALA A 35 8.84 -2.85 -10.48
C ALA A 35 7.80 -1.90 -9.83
N TYR A 36 6.68 -2.47 -9.37
CA TYR A 36 5.63 -1.72 -8.66
C TYR A 36 6.17 -1.06 -7.38
N ALA A 37 6.88 -1.82 -6.54
CA ALA A 37 7.42 -1.32 -5.27
C ALA A 37 8.45 -0.20 -5.48
N MET A 38 9.30 -0.31 -6.51
CA MET A 38 10.24 0.77 -6.86
C MET A 38 9.53 2.05 -7.27
N GLN A 39 8.47 1.94 -8.08
CA GLN A 39 7.71 3.11 -8.53
C GLN A 39 6.98 3.78 -7.36
N MET A 40 6.40 3.00 -6.45
CA MET A 40 5.83 3.52 -5.20
C MET A 40 6.88 4.20 -4.32
N GLY A 41 8.08 3.64 -4.21
CA GLY A 41 9.19 4.27 -3.48
C GLY A 41 9.59 5.63 -4.05
N ARG A 42 9.68 5.75 -5.38
CA ARG A 42 9.95 7.03 -6.06
C ARG A 42 8.84 8.04 -5.79
N MET A 43 7.58 7.61 -5.88
CA MET A 43 6.43 8.46 -5.60
C MET A 43 6.42 8.95 -4.14
N ALA A 44 6.70 8.06 -3.18
CA ALA A 44 6.81 8.42 -1.77
C ALA A 44 7.95 9.41 -1.51
N ALA A 45 9.09 9.25 -2.18
CA ALA A 45 10.21 10.19 -2.10
C ALA A 45 9.82 11.58 -2.66
N HIS A 46 9.08 11.63 -3.78
CA HIS A 46 8.54 12.88 -4.31
C HIS A 46 7.57 13.54 -3.33
N ILE A 47 6.63 12.79 -2.75
CA ILE A 47 5.69 13.31 -1.75
C ILE A 47 6.43 13.84 -0.52
N SER A 48 7.44 13.11 -0.04
CA SER A 48 8.24 13.48 1.13
C SER A 48 9.07 14.75 0.90
N ASN A 49 9.61 14.93 -0.31
CA ASN A 49 10.41 16.10 -0.67
C ASN A 49 9.56 17.34 -1.01
N SER A 50 8.25 17.19 -1.22
CA SER A 50 7.33 18.29 -1.59
C SER A 50 6.90 19.17 -0.41
N GLY A 51 7.50 19.00 0.78
CA GLY A 51 7.57 20.06 1.80
C GLY A 51 6.25 20.55 2.39
N GLY A 52 5.28 19.67 2.67
CA GLY A 52 4.02 20.15 3.25
C GLY A 52 3.01 19.12 3.71
N PHE A 53 3.38 18.06 4.43
CA PHE A 53 2.41 17.38 5.30
C PHE A 53 3.03 17.11 6.67
N ARG A 54 2.36 17.64 7.69
CA ARG A 54 2.55 17.30 9.10
C ARG A 54 2.59 15.78 9.21
N ARG A 55 3.67 15.26 9.79
CA ARG A 55 3.83 13.92 10.36
C ARG A 55 2.69 12.96 9.95
N ALA A 56 2.88 12.23 8.85
CA ALA A 56 1.94 11.19 8.44
C ALA A 56 1.64 10.32 9.68
N PRO A 57 0.35 10.15 10.07
CA PRO A 57 0.04 9.21 11.13
C PRO A 57 0.57 7.85 10.68
N SER A 58 1.28 7.19 11.57
CA SER A 58 1.73 5.83 11.31
C SER A 58 0.54 5.00 10.86
N LEU A 59 0.77 4.05 9.95
CA LEU A 59 -0.23 3.09 9.44
C LEU A 59 -0.94 2.25 10.55
N THR A 60 -0.65 2.53 11.82
CA THR A 60 -1.29 1.97 13.00
C THR A 60 -2.45 2.82 13.53
N ASP A 61 -2.65 4.06 13.06
CA ASP A 61 -3.77 4.90 13.48
C ASP A 61 -4.91 4.83 12.46
N ALA A 62 -5.72 3.77 12.58
CA ALA A 62 -6.96 3.61 11.83
C ALA A 62 -8.03 4.57 12.39
N GLY A 63 -7.85 5.86 12.13
CA GLY A 63 -8.72 6.94 12.60
C GLY A 63 -9.09 7.90 11.47
N ASN A 64 -10.10 7.51 10.68
CA ASN A 64 -10.94 8.39 9.86
C ASN A 64 -10.24 9.44 8.96
N THR A 65 -9.78 9.04 7.79
CA THR A 65 -9.45 9.97 6.69
C THR A 65 -10.51 9.88 5.59
N ASN A 66 -11.56 10.70 5.70
CA ASN A 66 -12.40 11.03 4.55
C ASN A 66 -11.61 11.99 3.65
N CYS A 67 -11.21 11.52 2.47
CA CYS A 67 -10.75 12.39 1.40
C CYS A 67 -11.98 12.86 0.61
N HIS A 68 -12.23 14.17 0.60
CA HIS A 68 -13.20 14.85 -0.25
C HIS A 68 -12.60 15.15 -1.63
#